data_AF-A0A3M1E764-F1
#
_entry.id   AF-A0A3M1E764-F1
#
_cell.length_a   1.000
_cell.length_b   1.000
_cell.length_c   1.000
_cell.angle_alpha   90.00
_cell.angle_beta   90.00
_cell.angle_gamma   90.00
#
_symmetry.space_group_name_H-M   'P 1'
#
loop_
_entity.id
_entity.type
_entity.pdbx_description
1 polymer ?
#
loop_
_entity_poly.entity_id
_entity_poly.type
_entity_poly.pdbx_seq_one_letter_code
_entity_poly.pdbx_strand_id
1 'polypeptide(L)'
;MLSVSEQMKVIRRGAVEILVESELEEKLAESIKTGKPLRIKAGFDPTAPDLHVGHTVLIQKLKQFQDLGHQVIFLIGDFTGMIGDPTGKNETRKPLTREQVLENAETYREQVFKILDPDKTEIAFNSTWMGAMTSSEMITLASRYTVARMLERDDFHKRFTRQQPIAIHEFLYPLVQGYDSVALEADVELGGTDQKFNLLVGRELQKQVGQRPQTVLTMPLLEGLDGVNKMSKSLG
;
A
#
# COMPACT_ATOMS: atom_id res chain seq x y z
N MET A 1 5.22 22.19 -14.34
CA MET A 1 5.56 20.80 -13.97
C MET A 1 6.91 20.48 -14.58
N LEU A 2 7.80 19.79 -13.88
CA LEU A 2 9.12 19.41 -14.42
C LEU A 2 8.97 18.47 -15.62
N SER A 3 10.01 18.35 -16.46
CA SER A 3 10.02 17.37 -17.54
C SER A 3 9.98 15.94 -17.00
N VAL A 4 9.53 14.96 -17.81
CA VAL A 4 9.46 13.54 -17.41
C VAL A 4 10.81 13.05 -16.87
N SER A 5 11.91 13.40 -17.54
CA SER A 5 13.27 13.00 -17.12
C SER A 5 13.64 13.56 -15.74
N GLU A 6 13.30 14.83 -15.47
CA GLU A 6 13.56 15.46 -14.18
C GLU A 6 12.70 14.88 -13.06
N GLN A 7 11.42 14.62 -13.34
CA GLN A 7 10.53 13.93 -12.40
C GLN A 7 11.06 12.54 -12.05
N MET A 8 11.46 11.76 -13.06
CA MET A 8 12.02 10.43 -12.84
C MET A 8 13.32 10.45 -12.04
N LYS A 9 14.17 11.47 -12.18
CA LYS A 9 15.37 11.62 -11.32
C LYS A 9 14.98 11.76 -9.84
N VAL A 10 13.95 12.55 -9.54
CA VAL A 10 13.44 12.70 -8.16
C VAL A 10 12.79 11.41 -7.67
N ILE A 11 11.97 10.77 -8.50
CA ILE A 11 11.24 9.55 -8.14
C ILE A 11 12.20 8.37 -7.89
N ARG A 12 13.22 8.17 -8.75
CA ARG A 12 14.23 7.11 -8.58
C ARG A 12 15.06 7.26 -7.32
N ARG A 13 15.26 8.48 -6.81
CA ARG A 13 16.12 8.72 -5.64
C ARG A 13 15.59 7.96 -4.41
N GLY A 14 16.37 6.98 -3.94
CA GLY A 14 16.05 6.18 -2.76
C GLY A 14 14.98 5.12 -2.97
N ALA A 15 14.40 4.98 -4.17
CA ALA A 15 13.56 3.84 -4.51
C ALA A 15 14.43 2.60 -4.70
N VAL A 16 13.95 1.44 -4.23
CA VAL A 16 14.61 0.15 -4.47
C VAL A 16 14.25 -0.35 -5.87
N GLU A 17 12.97 -0.24 -6.24
CA GLU A 17 12.48 -0.71 -7.52
C GLU A 17 11.28 0.12 -7.97
N ILE A 18 11.23 0.44 -9.26
CA ILE A 18 10.05 0.95 -9.95
C ILE A 18 9.73 -0.08 -11.03
N LEU A 19 8.59 -0.75 -10.89
CA LEU A 19 8.22 -1.82 -11.80
C LEU A 19 7.77 -1.23 -13.14
N VAL A 20 8.49 -1.59 -14.21
CA VAL A 20 8.32 -1.08 -15.58
C VAL A 20 8.38 0.45 -15.63
N GLU A 21 9.58 1.01 -15.47
CA GLU A 21 9.79 2.46 -15.45
C GLU A 21 9.24 3.20 -16.66
N SER A 22 9.28 2.58 -17.85
CA SER A 22 8.74 3.17 -19.07
C SER A 22 7.23 3.46 -18.96
N GLU A 23 6.46 2.63 -18.26
CA GLU A 23 5.03 2.88 -18.04
C GLU A 23 4.80 4.10 -17.12
N LEU A 24 5.69 4.31 -16.15
CA LEU A 24 5.62 5.51 -15.31
C LEU A 24 5.98 6.75 -16.12
N GLU A 25 7.01 6.68 -16.95
CA GLU A 25 7.38 7.77 -17.86
C GLU A 25 6.22 8.16 -18.79
N GLU A 26 5.48 7.18 -19.32
CA GLU A 26 4.26 7.41 -20.11
C GLU A 26 3.15 8.09 -19.29
N LYS A 27 2.89 7.64 -18.06
CA LYS A 27 1.90 8.27 -17.15
C LYS A 27 2.26 9.72 -16.86
N LEU A 28 3.54 9.99 -16.58
CA LEU A 28 4.04 11.34 -16.33
C LEU A 28 3.91 12.23 -17.57
N ALA A 29 4.25 11.70 -18.75
CA ALA A 29 4.10 12.43 -20.02
C ALA A 29 2.62 12.80 -20.28
N GLU A 30 1.70 11.86 -20.04
CA GLU A 30 0.26 12.09 -20.16
C GLU A 30 -0.24 13.11 -19.12
N SER A 31 0.23 13.02 -17.88
CA SER A 31 -0.09 13.98 -16.81
C SER A 31 0.33 15.40 -17.19
N ILE A 32 1.54 15.58 -17.73
CA ILE A 32 2.03 16.88 -18.23
C ILE A 32 1.17 17.37 -19.40
N LYS A 33 0.85 16.49 -20.37
CA LYS A 33 0.09 16.84 -21.57
C LYS A 33 -1.34 17.26 -21.25
N THR A 34 -1.99 16.56 -20.31
CA THR A 34 -3.40 16.76 -19.96
C THR A 34 -3.60 17.75 -18.81
N GLY A 35 -2.55 18.03 -18.03
CA GLY A 35 -2.66 18.79 -16.78
C GLY A 35 -3.33 18.00 -15.63
N LYS A 36 -3.69 16.73 -15.84
CA LYS A 36 -4.31 15.89 -14.80
C LYS A 36 -3.21 15.27 -13.92
N PRO A 37 -3.19 15.53 -12.60
CA PRO A 37 -2.21 14.92 -11.71
C PRO A 37 -2.44 13.41 -11.59
N LEU A 38 -1.35 12.65 -11.44
CA LEU A 38 -1.41 11.23 -11.08
C LEU A 38 -1.93 11.04 -9.65
N ARG A 39 -2.59 9.91 -9.41
CA ARG A 39 -3.09 9.45 -8.10
C ARG A 39 -2.08 8.49 -7.47
N ILE A 40 -1.41 8.94 -6.41
CA ILE A 40 -0.32 8.21 -5.76
C ILE A 40 -0.81 7.64 -4.43
N LYS A 41 -1.05 6.33 -4.39
CA LYS A 41 -1.56 5.60 -3.22
C LYS A 41 -0.42 5.14 -2.31
N ALA A 42 -0.64 5.26 -1.01
CA ALA A 42 0.08 4.49 0.00
C ALA A 42 -0.85 4.11 1.14
N GLY A 43 -0.87 2.82 1.49
CA GLY A 43 -1.67 2.27 2.58
C GLY A 43 -0.92 2.20 3.90
N PHE A 44 -1.61 2.54 4.99
CA PHE A 44 -1.10 2.41 6.36
C PHE A 44 -2.18 1.80 7.25
N ASP A 45 -1.89 0.61 7.79
CA ASP A 45 -2.76 -0.04 8.77
C ASP A 45 -2.53 0.58 10.16
N PRO A 46 -3.57 1.16 10.82
CA PRO A 46 -3.44 1.83 12.10
C PRO A 46 -3.44 0.82 13.27
N THR A 47 -2.43 -0.07 13.29
CA THR A 47 -2.34 -1.13 14.32
C THR A 47 -1.86 -0.65 15.69
N ALA A 48 -1.43 0.61 15.78
CA ALA A 48 -1.01 1.32 17.00
C ALA A 48 -1.01 2.83 16.70
N PRO A 49 -1.12 3.71 17.70
CA PRO A 49 -1.40 5.13 17.49
C PRO A 49 -0.27 5.92 16.81
N ASP A 50 1.00 5.55 17.02
CA ASP A 50 2.12 6.42 16.61
C ASP A 50 2.88 5.93 15.38
N LEU A 51 3.08 6.79 14.38
CA LEU A 51 3.97 6.50 13.27
C LEU A 51 5.43 6.54 13.77
N HIS A 52 6.16 5.43 13.61
CA HIS A 52 7.61 5.43 13.80
C HIS A 52 8.36 5.97 12.59
N VAL A 53 9.65 6.28 12.77
CA VAL A 53 10.56 6.85 11.75
C VAL A 53 10.59 6.02 10.46
N GLY A 54 10.46 4.68 10.53
CA GLY A 54 10.36 3.84 9.33
C GLY A 54 9.25 4.23 8.36
N HIS A 55 8.09 4.69 8.84
CA HIS A 55 6.99 5.13 7.96
C HIS A 55 7.34 6.41 7.20
N THR A 56 8.20 7.26 7.78
CA THR A 56 8.59 8.53 7.17
C THR A 56 9.35 8.36 5.86
N VAL A 57 10.00 7.21 5.64
CA VAL A 57 10.66 6.90 4.35
C VAL A 57 9.65 6.94 3.21
N LEU A 58 8.50 6.31 3.42
CA LEU A 58 7.43 6.25 2.43
C LEU A 58 6.68 7.59 2.34
N ILE A 59 6.38 8.22 3.48
CA ILE A 59 5.71 9.53 3.52
C ILE A 59 6.55 10.61 2.83
N GLN A 60 7.87 10.58 2.96
CA GLN A 60 8.75 11.51 2.24
C GLN A 60 8.74 11.28 0.73
N LYS A 61 8.57 10.03 0.26
CA LYS A 61 8.36 9.77 -1.17
C LYS A 61 7.02 10.32 -1.65
N LEU A 62 5.94 10.17 -0.86
CA LEU A 62 4.65 10.82 -1.15
C LEU A 62 4.81 12.35 -1.26
N LYS A 63 5.52 12.97 -0.32
CA LYS A 63 5.80 14.42 -0.36
C LYS A 63 6.51 14.84 -1.64
N GLN A 64 7.47 14.04 -2.12
CA GLN A 64 8.12 14.30 -3.40
C GLN A 64 7.12 14.27 -4.56
N PHE A 65 6.17 13.33 -4.58
CA PHE A 65 5.10 13.34 -5.57
C PHE A 65 4.20 14.59 -5.47
N GLN A 66 3.90 15.08 -4.27
CA GLN A 66 3.17 16.35 -4.08
C GLN A 66 3.95 17.56 -4.63
N ASP A 67 5.27 17.58 -4.43
CA ASP A 67 6.15 18.63 -4.92
C ASP A 67 6.28 18.61 -6.45
N LEU A 68 6.14 17.44 -7.07
CA LEU A 68 6.03 17.28 -8.51
C LEU A 68 4.65 17.68 -9.06
N GLY A 69 3.67 17.94 -8.18
CA GLY A 69 2.33 18.40 -8.53
C GLY A 69 1.30 17.28 -8.69
N HIS A 70 1.55 16.10 -8.10
CA HIS A 70 0.61 14.97 -8.12
C HIS A 70 -0.26 14.91 -6.85
N GLN A 71 -1.39 14.22 -6.95
CA GLN A 71 -2.30 13.99 -5.83
C GLN A 71 -1.84 12.76 -5.05
N VAL A 72 -1.61 12.94 -3.75
CA VAL A 72 -1.33 11.80 -2.86
C VAL A 72 -2.62 11.34 -2.21
N ILE A 73 -2.77 10.02 -2.12
CA ILE A 73 -3.82 9.35 -1.38
C ILE A 73 -3.16 8.62 -0.22
N PHE A 74 -3.39 9.13 0.98
CA PHE A 74 -2.98 8.47 2.21
C PHE A 74 -4.15 7.58 2.66
N LEU A 75 -4.02 6.29 2.37
CA LEU A 75 -5.05 5.29 2.64
C LEU A 75 -4.87 4.74 4.06
N ILE A 76 -5.89 4.92 4.87
CA ILE A 76 -6.01 4.34 6.19
C ILE A 76 -6.70 2.98 6.04
N GLY A 77 -5.95 1.93 6.41
CA GLY A 77 -6.38 0.55 6.33
C GLY A 77 -7.27 0.13 7.50
N ASP A 78 -8.44 0.74 7.65
CA ASP A 78 -9.32 0.50 8.79
C ASP A 78 -10.07 -0.83 8.72
N PHE A 79 -10.36 -1.32 7.51
CA PHE A 79 -10.87 -2.67 7.28
C PHE A 79 -9.74 -3.71 7.21
N THR A 80 -8.63 -3.40 6.53
CA THR A 80 -7.46 -4.31 6.44
C THR A 80 -6.82 -4.56 7.80
N GLY A 81 -6.79 -3.56 8.68
CA GLY A 81 -6.35 -3.71 10.07
C GLY A 81 -7.17 -4.71 10.89
N MET A 82 -8.44 -4.94 10.53
CA MET A 82 -9.27 -5.98 11.16
C MET A 82 -8.92 -7.40 10.70
N ILE A 83 -8.39 -7.55 9.47
CA ILE A 83 -7.89 -8.82 8.93
C ILE A 83 -6.49 -9.11 9.49
N GLY A 84 -5.61 -8.10 9.44
CA GLY A 84 -4.22 -8.16 9.87
C GLY A 84 -3.27 -8.63 8.76
N ASP A 85 -2.34 -7.76 8.35
CA ASP A 85 -1.31 -8.08 7.35
C ASP A 85 -0.41 -9.26 7.78
N PRO A 86 -0.35 -10.37 7.02
CA PRO A 86 0.56 -11.48 7.31
C PRO A 86 2.03 -11.20 6.94
N THR A 87 2.34 -10.08 6.27
CA THR A 87 3.63 -9.83 5.60
C THR A 87 4.81 -9.87 6.56
N GLY A 88 5.67 -10.89 6.36
CA GLY A 88 6.89 -11.07 7.15
C GLY A 88 6.63 -11.46 8.61
N LYS A 89 5.45 -12.03 8.91
CA LYS A 89 5.06 -12.46 10.26
C LYS A 89 4.97 -14.00 10.33
N ASN A 90 5.40 -14.54 11.48
CA ASN A 90 5.34 -15.98 11.77
C ASN A 90 4.08 -16.38 12.57
N GLU A 91 3.34 -15.41 13.10
CA GLU A 91 2.15 -15.62 13.93
C GLU A 91 1.01 -14.68 13.51
N THR A 92 -0.24 -15.13 13.67
CA THR A 92 -1.45 -14.37 13.35
C THR A 92 -1.59 -13.15 14.28
N ARG A 93 -1.89 -11.97 13.70
CA ARG A 93 -2.11 -10.73 14.48
C ARG A 93 -3.40 -10.82 15.30
N LYS A 94 -3.42 -10.14 16.46
CA LYS A 94 -4.67 -9.91 17.19
C LYS A 94 -5.50 -8.87 16.43
N PRO A 95 -6.78 -9.14 16.13
CA PRO A 95 -7.65 -8.16 15.47
C PRO A 95 -7.93 -6.98 16.40
N LEU A 96 -8.04 -5.78 15.82
CA LEU A 96 -8.46 -4.57 16.53
C LEU A 96 -9.97 -4.32 16.34
N THR A 97 -10.58 -3.63 17.31
CA THR A 97 -11.95 -3.11 17.15
C THR A 97 -11.97 -1.91 16.21
N ARG A 98 -13.14 -1.62 15.61
CA ARG A 98 -13.31 -0.48 14.72
C ARG A 98 -13.02 0.84 15.43
N GLU A 99 -13.43 0.95 16.69
CA GLU A 99 -13.23 2.13 17.52
C GLU A 99 -11.75 2.42 17.75
N GLN A 100 -10.96 1.40 18.09
CA GLN A 100 -9.50 1.52 18.27
C GLN A 100 -8.79 1.91 16.97
N VAL A 101 -9.24 1.35 15.86
CA VAL A 101 -8.71 1.66 14.53
C VAL A 101 -8.96 3.12 14.15
N LEU A 102 -10.16 3.65 14.44
CA LEU A 102 -10.51 5.05 14.19
C LEU A 102 -9.74 6.02 15.10
N GLU A 103 -9.52 5.66 16.37
CA GLU A 103 -8.69 6.46 17.29
C GLU A 103 -7.24 6.56 16.79
N ASN A 104 -6.63 5.43 16.41
CA ASN A 104 -5.29 5.39 15.83
C ASN A 104 -5.21 6.10 14.46
N ALA A 105 -6.30 6.10 13.68
CA ALA A 105 -6.37 6.79 12.40
C ALA A 105 -6.29 8.32 12.56
N GLU A 106 -6.90 8.86 13.61
CA GLU A 106 -6.88 10.30 13.89
C GLU A 106 -5.46 10.77 14.27
N THR A 107 -4.75 10.00 15.10
CA THR A 107 -3.35 10.32 15.44
C THR A 107 -2.44 10.23 14.22
N TYR A 108 -2.68 9.28 13.30
CA TYR A 108 -1.95 9.20 12.03
C TYR A 108 -2.16 10.46 11.20
N ARG A 109 -3.42 10.90 11.07
CA ARG A 109 -3.77 12.10 10.29
C ARG A 109 -2.99 13.32 10.79
N GLU A 110 -2.97 13.55 12.09
CA GLU A 110 -2.22 14.65 12.71
C GLU A 110 -0.70 14.55 12.46
N GLN A 111 -0.14 13.34 12.53
CA GLN A 111 1.30 13.12 12.35
C GLN A 111 1.73 13.25 10.89
N VAL A 112 0.92 12.76 9.95
CA VAL A 112 1.21 12.76 8.51
C VAL A 112 1.27 14.19 7.96
N PHE A 113 0.39 15.07 8.42
CA PHE A 113 0.36 16.48 7.98
C PHE A 113 1.53 17.32 8.52
N LYS A 114 2.41 16.76 9.36
CA LYS A 114 3.71 17.38 9.65
C LYS A 114 4.67 17.28 8.45
N ILE A 115 4.41 16.37 7.51
CA ILE A 115 5.24 16.13 6.32
C ILE A 115 4.46 16.43 5.03
N LEU A 116 3.23 15.94 4.92
CA LEU A 116 2.39 16.10 3.74
C LEU A 116 1.60 17.41 3.77
N ASP A 117 1.40 17.98 2.60
CA ASP A 117 0.52 19.13 2.39
C ASP A 117 -0.95 18.66 2.41
N PRO A 118 -1.80 19.12 3.36
CA PRO A 118 -3.20 18.71 3.45
C PRO A 118 -4.00 19.01 2.19
N ASP A 119 -3.72 20.12 1.50
CA ASP A 119 -4.47 20.55 0.32
C ASP A 119 -4.18 19.65 -0.90
N LYS A 120 -3.08 18.90 -0.85
CA LYS A 120 -2.66 17.93 -1.87
C LYS A 120 -2.75 16.47 -1.39
N THR A 121 -3.47 16.23 -0.29
CA THR A 121 -3.62 14.90 0.31
C THR A 121 -5.09 14.52 0.40
N GLU A 122 -5.45 13.43 -0.26
CA GLU A 122 -6.71 12.73 -0.04
C GLU A 122 -6.51 11.72 1.08
N ILE A 123 -7.26 11.85 2.18
CA ILE A 123 -7.33 10.82 3.23
C ILE A 123 -8.48 9.87 2.86
N ALA A 124 -8.16 8.58 2.67
CA ALA A 124 -9.15 7.56 2.33
C ALA A 124 -9.21 6.48 3.42
N PHE A 125 -10.37 5.85 3.57
CA PHE A 125 -10.59 4.74 4.51
C PHE A 125 -11.13 3.54 3.72
N ASN A 126 -10.46 2.40 3.75
CA ASN A 126 -10.89 1.27 2.93
C ASN A 126 -12.21 0.63 3.40
N SER A 127 -12.64 0.86 4.64
CA SER A 127 -13.99 0.48 5.06
C SER A 127 -15.11 1.18 4.29
N THR A 128 -14.81 2.29 3.58
CA THR A 128 -15.79 3.00 2.73
C THR A 128 -16.34 2.10 1.62
N TRP A 129 -15.48 1.32 0.96
CA TRP A 129 -15.89 0.37 -0.07
C TRP A 129 -15.97 -1.06 0.45
N MET A 130 -15.07 -1.47 1.35
CA MET A 130 -15.08 -2.83 1.90
C MET A 130 -16.25 -3.07 2.86
N GLY A 131 -16.72 -2.04 3.58
CA GLY A 131 -17.90 -2.14 4.44
C GLY A 131 -19.22 -2.24 3.67
N ALA A 132 -19.24 -1.77 2.41
CA ALA A 132 -20.40 -1.88 1.53
C ALA A 132 -20.37 -3.16 0.67
N MET A 133 -19.22 -3.83 0.58
CA MET A 133 -19.04 -5.02 -0.24
C MET A 133 -19.88 -6.20 0.28
N THR A 134 -20.74 -6.72 -0.59
CA THR A 134 -21.55 -7.90 -0.30
C THR A 134 -20.69 -9.17 -0.28
N SER A 135 -21.20 -10.23 0.36
CA SER A 135 -20.54 -11.54 0.34
C SER A 135 -20.38 -12.10 -1.08
N SER A 136 -21.34 -11.85 -1.98
CA SER A 136 -21.25 -12.24 -3.39
C SER A 136 -20.14 -11.50 -4.15
N GLU A 137 -19.94 -10.22 -3.88
CA GLU A 137 -18.83 -9.44 -4.44
C GLU A 137 -17.48 -9.90 -3.88
N MET A 138 -17.40 -10.20 -2.57
CA MET A 138 -16.22 -10.79 -1.95
C MET A 138 -15.85 -12.13 -2.58
N ILE A 139 -16.83 -13.00 -2.88
CA ILE A 139 -16.60 -14.27 -3.60
C ILE A 139 -16.06 -13.99 -5.00
N THR A 140 -16.61 -12.99 -5.70
CA THR A 140 -16.14 -12.61 -7.03
C THR A 140 -14.71 -12.09 -6.97
N LEU A 141 -14.36 -11.28 -5.98
CA LEU A 141 -12.99 -10.82 -5.73
C LEU A 141 -12.05 -12.00 -5.45
N ALA A 142 -12.45 -12.91 -4.56
CA ALA A 142 -11.67 -14.11 -4.24
C ALA A 142 -11.46 -15.04 -5.44
N SER A 143 -12.39 -15.09 -6.39
CA SER A 143 -12.25 -15.88 -7.62
C SER A 143 -11.20 -15.36 -8.60
N ARG A 144 -10.72 -14.12 -8.42
CA ARG A 144 -9.73 -13.48 -9.30
C ARG A 144 -8.30 -13.98 -9.10
N TYR A 145 -8.04 -14.72 -8.02
CA TYR A 145 -6.71 -15.20 -7.68
C TYR A 145 -6.76 -16.66 -7.22
N THR A 146 -5.73 -17.42 -7.57
CA THR A 146 -5.67 -18.84 -7.20
C THR A 146 -4.90 -19.02 -5.90
N VAL A 147 -5.22 -20.10 -5.18
CA VAL A 147 -4.45 -20.53 -4.01
C VAL A 147 -2.98 -20.75 -4.36
N ALA A 148 -2.69 -21.33 -5.54
CA ALA A 148 -1.33 -21.54 -6.01
C ALA A 148 -0.53 -20.22 -6.08
N ARG A 149 -1.13 -19.15 -6.62
CA ARG A 149 -0.51 -17.82 -6.66
C ARG A 149 -0.33 -17.22 -5.26
N MET A 150 -1.27 -17.42 -4.35
CA MET A 150 -1.11 -16.98 -2.96
C MET A 150 0.07 -17.68 -2.28
N LEU A 151 0.27 -18.97 -2.53
CA LEU A 151 1.38 -19.76 -2.00
C LEU A 151 2.74 -19.45 -2.64
N GLU A 152 2.81 -18.64 -3.70
CA GLU A 152 4.08 -18.10 -4.23
C GLU A 152 4.64 -16.97 -3.33
N ARG A 153 3.80 -16.38 -2.48
CA ARG A 153 4.24 -15.39 -1.49
C ARG A 153 5.13 -16.06 -0.44
N ASP A 154 6.29 -15.47 -0.17
CA ASP A 154 7.37 -16.10 0.60
C ASP A 154 6.96 -16.55 2.02
N ASP A 155 6.14 -15.75 2.72
CA ASP A 155 5.65 -16.08 4.07
C ASP A 155 4.63 -17.23 4.06
N PHE A 156 3.66 -17.22 3.15
CA PHE A 156 2.73 -18.34 2.97
C PHE A 156 3.46 -19.60 2.50
N HIS A 157 4.42 -19.47 1.59
CA HIS A 157 5.25 -20.59 1.14
C HIS A 157 6.00 -21.24 2.30
N LYS A 158 6.69 -20.43 3.12
CA LYS A 158 7.44 -20.89 4.29
C LYS A 158 6.53 -21.54 5.33
N ARG A 159 5.40 -20.90 5.68
CA ARG A 159 4.45 -21.44 6.66
C ARG A 159 3.82 -22.74 6.18
N PHE A 160 3.38 -22.80 4.92
CA PHE A 160 2.80 -24.00 4.33
C PHE A 160 3.80 -25.17 4.31
N THR A 161 5.04 -24.91 3.86
CA THR A 161 6.12 -25.92 3.83
C THR A 161 6.49 -26.41 5.23
N ARG A 162 6.43 -25.53 6.24
CA ARG A 162 6.70 -25.85 7.65
C ARG A 162 5.48 -26.38 8.40
N GLN A 163 4.34 -26.59 7.72
CA GLN A 163 3.08 -26.99 8.35
C GLN A 163 2.63 -26.06 9.49
N GLN A 164 3.02 -24.78 9.42
CA GLN A 164 2.51 -23.77 10.32
C GLN A 164 1.11 -23.36 9.86
N PRO A 165 0.13 -23.21 10.77
CA PRO A 165 -1.23 -22.83 10.41
C PRO A 165 -1.25 -21.54 9.59
N ILE A 166 -2.07 -21.51 8.55
CA ILE A 166 -2.43 -20.31 7.78
C ILE A 166 -3.95 -20.20 7.82
N ALA A 167 -4.48 -19.17 8.46
CA ALA A 167 -5.92 -19.00 8.53
C ALA A 167 -6.47 -18.49 7.18
N ILE A 168 -7.66 -18.96 6.79
CA ILE A 168 -8.24 -18.65 5.47
C ILE A 168 -8.41 -17.14 5.25
N HIS A 169 -8.76 -16.39 6.29
CA HIS A 169 -8.94 -14.94 6.19
C HIS A 169 -7.64 -14.21 5.81
N GLU A 170 -6.46 -14.79 6.08
CA GLU A 170 -5.17 -14.19 5.73
C GLU A 170 -4.99 -14.11 4.20
N PHE A 171 -5.60 -15.02 3.43
CA PHE A 171 -5.60 -14.95 1.97
C PHE A 171 -6.49 -13.83 1.41
N LEU A 172 -7.40 -13.29 2.22
CA LEU A 172 -8.22 -12.15 1.82
C LEU A 172 -7.43 -10.84 1.90
N TYR A 173 -6.41 -10.74 2.75
CA TYR A 173 -5.68 -9.50 2.95
C TYR A 173 -5.08 -8.93 1.65
N PRO A 174 -4.31 -9.68 0.84
CA PRO A 174 -3.75 -9.15 -0.42
C PRO A 174 -4.83 -8.75 -1.42
N LEU A 175 -5.97 -9.43 -1.41
CA LEU A 175 -7.09 -9.15 -2.31
C LEU A 175 -7.79 -7.85 -1.93
N VAL A 176 -8.01 -7.62 -0.65
CA VAL A 176 -8.58 -6.38 -0.13
C VAL A 176 -7.65 -5.21 -0.42
N GLN A 177 -6.37 -5.32 -0.06
CA GLN A 177 -5.39 -4.27 -0.35
C GLN A 177 -5.28 -3.98 -1.86
N GLY A 178 -5.34 -5.02 -2.69
CA GLY A 178 -5.33 -4.87 -4.14
C GLY A 178 -6.61 -4.22 -4.68
N TYR A 179 -7.77 -4.55 -4.11
CA TYR A 179 -9.04 -3.92 -4.46
C TYR A 179 -9.08 -2.44 -4.07
N ASP A 180 -8.38 -2.04 -2.99
CA ASP A 180 -8.22 -0.63 -2.64
C ASP A 180 -7.64 0.19 -3.82
N SER A 181 -6.73 -0.39 -4.62
CA SER A 181 -6.19 0.27 -5.82
C SER A 181 -7.21 0.40 -6.95
N VAL A 182 -8.12 -0.57 -7.07
CA VAL A 182 -9.24 -0.53 -8.02
C VAL A 182 -10.23 0.57 -7.62
N ALA A 183 -10.61 0.61 -6.34
CA ALA A 183 -11.54 1.60 -5.80
C ALA A 183 -10.99 3.04 -5.89
N LEU A 184 -9.67 3.20 -5.69
CA LEU A 184 -9.01 4.49 -5.73
C LEU A 184 -8.52 4.91 -7.12
N GLU A 185 -8.63 4.06 -8.14
CA GLU A 185 -8.04 4.28 -9.47
C GLU A 185 -6.57 4.71 -9.39
N ALA A 186 -5.77 3.97 -8.59
CA ALA A 186 -4.40 4.35 -8.31
C ALA A 186 -3.51 4.27 -9.56
N ASP A 187 -2.76 5.34 -9.86
CA ASP A 187 -1.77 5.37 -10.94
C ASP A 187 -0.43 4.77 -10.49
N VAL A 188 -0.08 5.00 -9.23
CA VAL A 188 1.14 4.50 -8.58
C VAL A 188 0.78 4.06 -7.17
N GLU A 189 1.27 2.92 -6.73
CA GLU A 189 1.21 2.51 -5.32
C GLU A 189 2.63 2.36 -4.75
N LEU A 190 2.86 3.04 -3.63
CA LEU A 190 4.10 2.99 -2.88
C LEU A 190 4.01 1.95 -1.76
N GLY A 191 5.07 1.17 -1.55
CA GLY A 191 5.18 0.26 -0.42
C GLY A 191 6.62 -0.01 -0.01
N GLY A 192 6.81 -0.71 1.12
CA GLY A 192 8.11 -1.30 1.45
C GLY A 192 8.45 -2.46 0.51
N THR A 193 9.72 -2.88 0.50
CA THR A 193 10.14 -4.06 -0.29
C THR A 193 9.42 -5.35 0.12
N ASP A 194 8.95 -5.44 1.37
CA ASP A 194 8.14 -6.54 1.89
C ASP A 194 6.72 -6.56 1.31
N GLN A 195 6.20 -5.43 0.84
CA GLN A 195 4.85 -5.32 0.29
C GLN A 195 4.75 -5.67 -1.20
N LYS A 196 5.86 -6.02 -1.88
CA LYS A 196 5.90 -6.22 -3.34
C LYS A 196 4.79 -7.15 -3.86
N PHE A 197 4.51 -8.25 -3.15
CA PHE A 197 3.43 -9.16 -3.53
C PHE A 197 2.06 -8.46 -3.54
N ASN A 198 1.69 -7.76 -2.46
CA ASN A 198 0.39 -7.10 -2.35
C ASN A 198 0.22 -5.99 -3.38
N LEU A 199 1.29 -5.22 -3.65
CA LEU A 199 1.31 -4.18 -4.68
C LEU A 199 1.09 -4.77 -6.09
N LEU A 200 1.62 -5.97 -6.35
CA LEU A 200 1.39 -6.69 -7.61
C LEU A 200 -0.05 -7.20 -7.74
N VAL A 201 -0.67 -7.64 -6.64
CA VAL A 201 -2.09 -8.03 -6.64
C VAL A 201 -2.96 -6.84 -7.06
N GLY A 202 -2.74 -5.64 -6.52
CA GLY A 202 -3.48 -4.44 -6.92
C GLY A 202 -3.34 -4.13 -8.41
N ARG A 203 -2.11 -4.19 -8.93
CA ARG A 203 -1.82 -4.00 -10.36
C ARG A 203 -2.57 -5.01 -11.24
N GLU A 204 -2.60 -6.28 -10.85
CA GLU A 204 -3.29 -7.34 -11.60
C GLU A 204 -4.81 -7.18 -11.51
N LEU A 205 -5.37 -6.85 -10.35
CA LEU A 205 -6.82 -6.62 -10.20
C LEU A 205 -7.30 -5.44 -11.05
N GLN A 206 -6.56 -4.34 -11.09
CA GLN A 206 -6.88 -3.21 -11.97
C GLN A 206 -6.94 -3.63 -13.45
N LYS A 207 -5.98 -4.44 -13.90
CA LYS A 207 -5.98 -4.99 -15.26
C LYS A 207 -7.22 -5.83 -15.54
N GLN A 208 -7.62 -6.68 -14.60
CA GLN A 208 -8.77 -7.57 -14.76
C GLN A 208 -10.12 -6.83 -14.83
N VAL A 209 -10.19 -5.61 -14.28
CA VAL A 209 -11.37 -4.74 -14.38
C VAL A 209 -11.25 -3.68 -15.49
N GLY A 210 -10.21 -3.75 -16.32
CA GLY A 210 -10.01 -2.84 -17.45
C GLY A 210 -9.44 -1.46 -17.10
N GLN A 211 -8.96 -1.26 -15.87
CA GLN A 211 -8.23 -0.06 -15.49
C GLN A 211 -6.77 -0.11 -15.97
N ARG A 212 -6.15 1.07 -16.12
CA ARG A 212 -4.70 1.15 -16.35
C ARG A 212 -3.99 0.63 -15.10
N PRO A 213 -3.12 -0.40 -15.20
CA PRO A 213 -2.48 -0.96 -14.02
C PRO A 213 -1.56 0.05 -13.33
N GLN A 214 -1.58 0.11 -12.01
CA GLN A 214 -0.71 0.97 -11.21
C GLN A 214 0.76 0.63 -11.42
N THR A 215 1.62 1.63 -11.29
CA THR A 215 3.06 1.41 -11.18
C THR A 215 3.37 1.02 -9.74
N VAL A 216 4.10 -0.08 -9.56
CA VAL A 216 4.58 -0.51 -8.24
C VAL A 216 5.92 0.17 -7.97
N LEU A 217 6.01 0.92 -6.88
CA LEU A 217 7.26 1.54 -6.45
C LEU A 217 7.57 1.11 -5.02
N THR A 218 8.72 0.45 -4.84
CA THR A 218 9.15 -0.02 -3.52
C THR A 218 10.25 0.87 -2.94
N MET A 219 10.14 1.14 -1.65
CA MET A 219 11.12 1.86 -0.84
C MET A 219 11.84 0.88 0.10
N PRO A 220 13.09 1.17 0.49
CA PRO A 220 13.81 0.31 1.42
C PRO A 220 13.12 0.32 2.78
N LEU A 221 13.24 -0.79 3.50
CA LEU A 221 12.83 -0.85 4.90
C LEU A 221 13.90 -0.19 5.76
N LEU A 222 13.50 0.73 6.64
CA LEU A 222 14.42 1.30 7.60
C LEU A 222 14.75 0.26 8.66
N GLU A 223 16.04 0.05 8.92
CA GLU A 223 16.51 -0.77 10.03
C GLU A 223 16.11 -0.14 11.38
N GLY A 224 15.78 -0.99 12.35
CA GLY A 224 15.54 -0.58 13.72
C GLY A 224 16.84 -0.12 14.38
N LEU A 225 16.72 0.40 15.61
CA LEU A 225 17.91 0.81 16.38
C LEU A 225 18.83 -0.37 16.72
N ASP A 226 18.33 -1.61 16.59
CA ASP A 226 19.11 -2.84 16.73
C ASP A 226 20.02 -3.12 15.53
N GLY A 227 19.83 -2.43 14.40
CA GLY A 227 20.61 -2.58 13.17
C GLY A 227 20.43 -3.93 12.47
N VAL A 228 19.44 -4.73 12.87
CA VAL A 228 19.24 -6.09 12.34
C VAL A 228 17.81 -6.30 11.86
N ASN A 229 16.82 -5.93 12.68
CA ASN A 229 15.43 -6.06 12.28
C ASN A 229 14.95 -4.77 11.60
N LYS A 230 13.90 -4.88 10.78
CA LYS A 230 13.21 -3.68 10.31
C LYS A 230 12.58 -2.94 11.48
N MET A 231 12.58 -1.61 11.42
CA MET A 231 11.88 -0.78 12.39
C MET A 231 10.39 -1.16 12.38
N SER A 232 9.88 -1.58 13.54
CA SER A 232 8.52 -2.06 13.68
C SER A 232 7.97 -1.71 15.06
N LYS A 233 6.73 -1.23 15.10
CA LYS A 233 6.00 -0.97 16.36
C LYS A 233 5.91 -2.18 17.29
N SER A 234 6.09 -3.39 16.76
CA SER A 234 6.00 -4.64 17.52
C SER A 234 7.32 -5.06 18.16
N LEU A 235 8.45 -4.41 17.85
CA LEU A 235 9.80 -4.86 18.26
C LEU A 235 10.45 -3.99 19.34
N GLY A 236 9.83 -2.87 19.73
CA GLY A 236 10.37 -1.90 20.69
C GLY A 236 11.09 -0.77 19.99
#